data_AF-A0A3Q0HEZ2-F1
#
_entry.id   AF-A0A3Q0HEZ2-F1
#
_cell.length_a   1.000
_cell.length_b   1.000
_cell.length_c   1.000
_cell.angle_alpha   90.00
_cell.angle_beta   90.00
_cell.angle_gamma   90.00
#
_symmetry.space_group_name_H-M   'P 1'
#
loop_
_entity.id
_entity.type
_entity.pdbx_description
1 polymer ?
#
loop_
_entity_poly.entity_id
_entity_poly.type
_entity_poly.pdbx_seq_one_letter_code
_entity_poly.pdbx_strand_id
1 'polypeptide(L)'
;MLLARITARGGGRGCFHPGALQADGPEGCNHTSDQRLCSVHLPGVNRLSCTSGQQLSGRVSMEMEAVYENIKGNPQDSSKKKAIYGNLNTVQPSHGGPDPEWPEARDAAFGSCSGILLTSILLVLAISLPALATLYVQGRRQLREVKATAQEIASHLQLNSTVELEGAQLLGNIRKRVSLIVEQLGNVTAEKQETQARLDSVTAEKQKIQTRLNSIITEKQRIQTHLDNATAEKQDTQAQLDHVMALQESLKCEHGTALTMCSAGWVYHSGHFYYFSQDQKSWAEAEQFCVSQDSHLSSITSKEEQEYLSKRTQGKAHWIELTDQKSAGTWRWVDGTKYSKAQSGEFWVPGQPDSKTQGPRGRASCVEMKESQTAAWSNVSCTARRRWICKKALRQAVS
;
A
#
# COMPACT_ATOMS: atom_id res chain seq x y z
N MET A 1 20.86 11.52 26.55
CA MET A 1 22.03 10.83 27.15
C MET A 1 21.52 9.72 28.06
N LEU A 2 21.94 8.48 27.86
CA LEU A 2 22.04 7.45 28.90
C LEU A 2 22.87 6.29 28.35
N LEU A 3 23.83 5.79 29.11
CA LEU A 3 24.78 4.76 28.67
C LEU A 3 24.44 3.41 29.30
N ALA A 4 24.33 2.37 28.47
CA ALA A 4 24.30 0.98 28.90
C ALA A 4 25.38 0.21 28.13
N ARG A 5 26.45 -0.21 28.83
CA ARG A 5 27.41 -1.18 28.30
C ARG A 5 26.88 -2.58 28.53
N ILE A 6 26.93 -3.44 27.51
CA ILE A 6 26.97 -4.90 27.71
C ILE A 6 28.18 -5.43 26.95
N THR A 7 29.08 -6.09 27.68
CA THR A 7 30.27 -6.76 27.14
C THR A 7 30.07 -8.27 27.16
N ALA A 8 30.18 -8.93 26.01
CA ALA A 8 30.31 -10.38 25.93
C ALA A 8 31.74 -10.74 25.48
N ARG A 9 32.41 -11.65 26.20
CA ARG A 9 33.72 -12.20 25.81
C ARG A 9 33.52 -13.43 24.94
N GLY A 10 34.31 -13.55 23.86
CA GLY A 10 34.51 -14.83 23.17
C GLY A 10 35.34 -15.80 24.00
N GLY A 11 35.19 -17.11 23.76
CA GLY A 11 35.91 -18.15 24.52
C GLY A 11 35.71 -19.60 24.08
N GLY A 12 35.23 -19.85 22.86
CA GLY A 12 35.07 -21.21 22.32
C GLY A 12 36.35 -21.70 21.65
N ARG A 13 36.89 -22.84 22.10
CA ARG A 13 37.98 -23.55 21.42
C ARG A 13 37.38 -24.53 20.41
N GLY A 14 37.84 -24.48 19.16
CA GLY A 14 37.39 -25.39 18.10
C GLY A 14 38.10 -26.75 18.14
N CYS A 15 37.47 -27.74 17.51
CA CYS A 15 38.12 -28.96 17.04
C CYS A 15 38.11 -28.94 15.51
N PHE A 16 39.25 -29.26 14.88
CA PHE A 16 39.39 -29.29 13.42
C PHE A 16 38.98 -30.65 12.84
N HIS A 17 38.42 -30.64 11.63
CA HIS A 17 38.60 -31.72 10.66
C HIS A 17 38.90 -31.10 9.27
N PRO A 18 39.76 -31.71 8.42
CA PRO A 18 40.27 -31.05 7.21
C PRO A 18 39.63 -31.52 5.89
N GLY A 19 39.72 -30.66 4.87
CA GLY A 19 39.40 -30.95 3.46
C GLY A 19 37.98 -30.56 3.05
N ALA A 20 37.71 -30.24 1.78
CA ALA A 20 38.60 -29.93 0.65
C ALA A 20 37.76 -29.24 -0.46
N LEU A 21 38.40 -28.77 -1.55
CA LEU A 21 37.79 -28.16 -2.76
C LEU A 21 37.15 -26.77 -2.51
N GLN A 22 37.09 -25.85 -3.47
CA GLN A 22 37.98 -25.55 -4.61
C GLN A 22 37.77 -24.04 -4.89
N ALA A 23 38.78 -23.32 -5.40
CA ALA A 23 38.63 -21.91 -5.76
C ALA A 23 38.02 -21.75 -7.17
N ASP A 24 37.23 -20.69 -7.37
CA ASP A 24 37.25 -19.87 -8.59
C ASP A 24 36.56 -18.50 -8.35
N GLY A 25 36.94 -17.51 -9.15
CA GLY A 25 36.33 -16.17 -9.29
C GLY A 25 36.39 -15.75 -10.76
N PRO A 26 36.42 -14.45 -11.14
CA PRO A 26 36.36 -13.23 -10.33
C PRO A 26 35.33 -12.17 -10.85
N GLU A 27 35.32 -10.96 -10.26
CA GLU A 27 34.81 -9.67 -10.81
C GLU A 27 33.28 -9.53 -11.14
N GLY A 28 32.61 -8.37 -11.00
CA GLY A 28 33.03 -7.03 -10.55
C GLY A 28 31.84 -6.03 -10.42
N CYS A 29 32.09 -4.71 -10.54
CA CYS A 29 31.11 -3.61 -10.72
C CYS A 29 30.25 -3.08 -9.53
N ASN A 30 30.91 -2.44 -8.56
CA ASN A 30 30.80 -1.02 -8.15
C ASN A 30 29.45 -0.19 -8.22
N HIS A 31 29.16 0.57 -7.14
CA HIS A 31 28.18 1.68 -6.97
C HIS A 31 26.66 1.37 -7.17
N THR A 32 25.67 2.14 -6.65
CA THR A 32 25.61 3.47 -5.97
C THR A 32 24.85 3.44 -4.63
N SER A 33 24.84 4.58 -3.91
CA SER A 33 24.02 4.85 -2.72
C SER A 33 22.50 4.70 -2.94
N ASP A 34 21.75 4.34 -1.89
CA ASP A 34 20.66 5.20 -1.39
C ASP A 34 20.34 4.96 0.10
N GLN A 35 19.79 5.95 0.79
CA GLN A 35 19.43 5.90 2.21
C GLN A 35 17.97 5.48 2.42
N ARG A 36 17.74 4.26 2.94
CA ARG A 36 16.39 3.84 3.36
C ARG A 36 16.12 4.15 4.83
N LEU A 37 15.46 5.28 5.09
CA LEU A 37 14.77 5.51 6.35
C LEU A 37 13.55 4.57 6.46
N CYS A 38 13.54 3.71 7.47
CA CYS A 38 12.40 2.84 7.77
C CYS A 38 11.36 3.58 8.64
N SER A 39 10.27 4.05 8.03
CA SER A 39 9.12 4.60 8.77
C SER A 39 8.27 3.48 9.38
N VAL A 40 8.35 3.33 10.71
CA VAL A 40 7.49 2.41 11.47
C VAL A 40 6.08 2.96 11.59
N HIS A 41 5.07 2.10 11.45
CA HIS A 41 3.65 2.46 11.51
C HIS A 41 2.96 1.71 12.66
N LEU A 42 2.28 2.44 13.57
CA LEU A 42 1.43 1.87 14.62
C LEU A 42 0.13 2.69 14.74
N PRO A 43 -1.05 2.08 15.01
CA PRO A 43 -2.33 2.73 14.73
C PRO A 43 -3.13 3.21 15.96
N GLY A 44 -3.82 4.34 15.78
CA GLY A 44 -5.20 4.57 16.25
C GLY A 44 -5.47 4.97 17.71
N VAL A 45 -6.14 6.13 17.89
CA VAL A 45 -7.32 6.38 18.76
C VAL A 45 -8.16 7.50 18.10
N ASN A 46 -9.47 7.60 18.40
CA ASN A 46 -10.44 8.43 17.67
C ASN A 46 -10.65 9.88 18.19
N ARG A 47 -11.03 10.76 17.25
CA ARG A 47 -11.92 11.95 17.32
C ARG A 47 -11.95 12.81 18.61
N LEU A 48 -11.83 14.13 18.41
CA LEU A 48 -12.99 15.04 18.57
C LEU A 48 -12.81 16.38 17.80
N SER A 49 -13.89 17.16 17.77
CA SER A 49 -14.16 18.33 16.89
C SER A 49 -13.33 19.58 17.19
N CYS A 50 -13.05 20.42 16.17
CA CYS A 50 -13.62 21.78 16.09
C CYS A 50 -13.29 22.53 14.78
N THR A 51 -14.15 23.50 14.42
CA THR A 51 -14.05 24.37 13.23
C THR A 51 -13.71 25.81 13.61
N SER A 52 -12.66 26.40 13.00
CA SER A 52 -12.48 27.85 12.82
C SER A 52 -11.26 28.12 11.93
N GLY A 53 -11.10 29.33 11.39
CA GLY A 53 -9.80 29.79 10.85
C GLY A 53 -9.71 30.17 9.38
N GLN A 54 -10.72 30.79 8.77
CA GLN A 54 -10.46 31.65 7.60
C GLN A 54 -9.80 32.95 8.07
N GLN A 55 -8.72 33.38 7.42
CA GLN A 55 -8.11 34.69 7.63
C GLN A 55 -8.04 35.46 6.31
N LEU A 56 -8.58 36.69 6.33
CA LEU A 56 -8.72 37.61 5.19
C LEU A 56 -7.80 38.84 5.36
N SER A 57 -7.77 39.67 4.32
CA SER A 57 -7.27 41.05 4.29
C SER A 57 -5.75 41.22 4.19
N GLY A 58 -5.21 42.19 3.44
CA GLY A 58 -5.82 43.21 2.55
C GLY A 58 -4.89 43.48 1.37
N ARG A 59 -5.02 44.52 0.53
CA ARG A 59 -5.84 45.75 0.47
C ARG A 59 -5.80 46.19 -1.04
N VAL A 60 -6.60 47.09 -1.63
CA VAL A 60 -7.19 48.39 -1.23
C VAL A 60 -8.54 48.59 -1.96
N SER A 61 -9.47 49.37 -1.40
CA SER A 61 -10.67 49.90 -2.07
C SER A 61 -10.59 51.43 -2.22
N MET A 62 -11.41 51.98 -3.12
CA MET A 62 -11.98 53.35 -3.17
C MET A 62 -12.17 53.80 -4.63
N GLU A 63 -13.26 54.46 -5.05
CA GLU A 63 -14.70 54.41 -4.72
C GLU A 63 -15.40 55.19 -5.90
N MET A 64 -16.63 55.70 -5.97
CA MET A 64 -17.83 55.91 -5.13
C MET A 64 -19.01 55.95 -6.14
N GLU A 65 -20.07 55.14 -6.01
CA GLU A 65 -21.34 55.48 -5.34
C GLU A 65 -22.46 55.97 -6.31
N ALA A 66 -23.73 55.81 -5.91
CA ALA A 66 -24.90 55.97 -6.78
C ALA A 66 -25.69 57.26 -6.50
N VAL A 67 -26.28 57.85 -7.56
CA VAL A 67 -27.16 59.02 -7.45
C VAL A 67 -28.54 58.73 -8.04
N TYR A 68 -29.49 58.56 -7.13
CA TYR A 68 -30.89 59.01 -7.16
C TYR A 68 -31.77 58.78 -8.41
N GLU A 69 -32.85 58.02 -8.18
CA GLU A 69 -34.20 58.12 -8.80
C GLU A 69 -34.41 59.12 -9.95
N ASN A 70 -34.77 58.60 -11.14
CA ASN A 70 -36.05 58.98 -11.76
C ASN A 70 -36.53 58.07 -12.92
N ILE A 71 -37.86 58.00 -13.08
CA ILE A 71 -38.63 57.53 -14.25
C ILE A 71 -38.53 56.02 -14.61
N LYS A 72 -39.38 55.25 -13.91
CA LYS A 72 -40.23 54.12 -14.37
C LYS A 72 -40.16 53.73 -15.86
N GLY A 73 -40.09 52.42 -16.19
CA GLY A 73 -40.38 51.97 -17.56
C GLY A 73 -40.18 50.50 -17.97
N ASN A 74 -40.79 49.52 -17.27
CA ASN A 74 -41.19 48.23 -17.90
C ASN A 74 -42.62 48.45 -18.46
N PRO A 75 -43.11 47.78 -19.55
CA PRO A 75 -42.75 46.44 -20.00
C PRO A 75 -42.69 46.23 -21.54
N GLN A 76 -42.81 44.96 -21.95
CA GLN A 76 -42.93 44.49 -23.34
C GLN A 76 -44.21 44.92 -24.08
N ASP A 77 -44.19 44.59 -25.38
CA ASP A 77 -45.21 44.65 -26.43
C ASP A 77 -45.61 46.04 -26.95
N SER A 78 -45.21 46.29 -28.20
CA SER A 78 -46.08 46.97 -29.16
C SER A 78 -45.70 46.58 -30.59
N SER A 79 -46.22 45.44 -31.05
CA SER A 79 -46.21 45.08 -32.48
C SER A 79 -47.15 46.00 -33.29
N LYS A 80 -46.77 47.28 -33.50
CA LYS A 80 -47.40 48.23 -34.44
C LYS A 80 -46.58 49.50 -34.69
N LYS A 81 -46.71 50.04 -35.91
CA LYS A 81 -46.33 51.40 -36.36
C LYS A 81 -44.85 51.80 -36.18
N LYS A 82 -44.02 51.47 -37.17
CA LYS A 82 -42.99 52.41 -37.67
C LYS A 82 -43.21 52.69 -39.15
N ALA A 83 -44.33 53.35 -39.44
CA ALA A 83 -44.76 53.78 -40.77
C ALA A 83 -44.93 55.30 -40.78
N ILE A 84 -43.82 56.03 -40.87
CA ILE A 84 -43.77 57.49 -41.06
C ILE A 84 -42.65 57.79 -42.07
N TYR A 85 -43.03 57.78 -43.35
CA TYR A 85 -42.53 58.60 -44.45
C TYR A 85 -43.22 58.08 -45.72
N GLY A 86 -44.32 58.72 -46.12
CA GLY A 86 -45.23 58.18 -47.14
C GLY A 86 -46.51 58.98 -47.24
N ASN A 87 -46.45 60.07 -48.01
CA ASN A 87 -47.48 61.04 -48.39
C ASN A 87 -48.96 60.59 -48.28
N LEU A 88 -49.79 61.48 -47.73
CA LEU A 88 -51.23 61.50 -48.03
C LEU A 88 -51.86 62.91 -47.92
N ASN A 89 -51.26 63.90 -48.59
CA ASN A 89 -52.01 65.07 -49.03
C ASN A 89 -52.88 64.66 -50.23
N THR A 90 -54.08 64.14 -49.96
CA THR A 90 -55.07 63.86 -51.01
C THR A 90 -55.54 65.16 -51.63
N VAL A 91 -55.18 65.37 -52.90
CA VAL A 91 -55.86 66.32 -53.77
C VAL A 91 -57.28 65.80 -54.03
N GLN A 92 -58.30 66.54 -53.61
CA GLN A 92 -59.56 66.57 -54.37
C GLN A 92 -59.55 67.85 -55.22
N PRO A 93 -59.71 67.75 -56.55
CA PRO A 93 -59.82 68.91 -57.42
C PRO A 93 -61.29 69.33 -57.58
N SER A 94 -61.57 70.63 -57.41
CA SER A 94 -62.85 71.22 -57.85
C SER A 94 -62.68 72.71 -58.17
N HIS A 95 -62.62 73.00 -59.48
CA HIS A 95 -63.01 74.22 -60.20
C HIS A 95 -63.07 75.58 -59.47
N GLY A 96 -62.36 76.57 -60.01
CA GLY A 96 -62.43 77.97 -59.56
C GLY A 96 -61.41 78.88 -60.25
N GLY A 97 -61.40 78.91 -61.59
CA GLY A 97 -60.56 79.85 -62.35
C GLY A 97 -61.16 81.27 -62.34
N PRO A 98 -60.36 82.34 -62.20
CA PRO A 98 -60.84 83.71 -62.28
C PRO A 98 -60.78 84.23 -63.72
N ASP A 99 -61.87 84.06 -64.48
CA ASP A 99 -62.05 84.76 -65.76
C ASP A 99 -62.74 86.13 -65.54
N PRO A 100 -62.15 87.26 -66.00
CA PRO A 100 -62.75 88.58 -65.85
C PRO A 100 -63.65 88.94 -67.04
N GLU A 101 -64.96 89.03 -66.82
CA GLU A 101 -65.91 89.51 -67.83
C GLU A 101 -65.85 91.03 -68.03
N TRP A 102 -65.82 91.45 -69.30
CA TRP A 102 -66.08 92.78 -69.85
C TRP A 102 -66.54 92.59 -71.30
N PRO A 103 -67.28 93.53 -71.94
CA PRO A 103 -67.96 94.71 -71.39
C PRO A 103 -69.46 94.78 -71.77
N GLU A 104 -70.19 95.75 -71.21
CA GLU A 104 -71.17 96.51 -71.99
C GLU A 104 -70.90 98.02 -71.81
N ALA A 105 -71.14 98.81 -72.87
CA ALA A 105 -70.87 100.24 -72.88
C ALA A 105 -71.83 100.99 -73.81
N ARG A 106 -72.50 102.01 -73.27
CA ARG A 106 -73.26 103.09 -73.95
C ARG A 106 -73.74 104.10 -72.88
N ASP A 107 -74.02 105.37 -73.18
CA ASP A 107 -74.09 106.08 -74.46
C ASP A 107 -73.19 107.36 -74.50
N ALA A 108 -73.23 108.09 -75.62
CA ALA A 108 -72.40 109.27 -75.91
C ALA A 108 -72.91 110.57 -75.22
N ALA A 109 -72.21 111.73 -75.24
CA ALA A 109 -72.00 112.55 -76.44
C ALA A 109 -70.91 113.65 -76.33
N PHE A 110 -70.13 113.82 -77.42
CA PHE A 110 -69.45 115.02 -77.97
C PHE A 110 -68.76 116.09 -77.06
N GLY A 111 -67.49 116.46 -77.38
CA GLY A 111 -66.81 117.57 -76.65
C GLY A 111 -65.44 118.15 -77.09
N SER A 112 -64.81 117.74 -78.21
CA SER A 112 -63.64 118.40 -78.88
C SER A 112 -62.40 118.88 -78.07
N CYS A 113 -61.22 118.29 -78.34
CA CYS A 113 -59.95 118.96 -78.73
C CYS A 113 -58.78 117.94 -78.78
N SER A 114 -57.78 118.12 -79.65
CA SER A 114 -56.77 117.05 -79.95
C SER A 114 -55.32 117.55 -80.05
N GLY A 115 -54.35 116.67 -79.75
CA GLY A 115 -52.92 116.93 -80.01
C GLY A 115 -51.89 116.00 -79.34
N ILE A 116 -52.13 115.47 -78.14
CA ILE A 116 -51.05 114.97 -77.25
C ILE A 116 -50.84 113.42 -77.28
N LEU A 117 -51.80 112.63 -77.78
CA LEU A 117 -51.87 111.17 -77.53
C LEU A 117 -50.83 110.28 -78.23
N LEU A 118 -50.04 110.76 -79.19
CA LEU A 118 -49.17 109.89 -80.02
C LEU A 118 -47.80 109.58 -79.40
N THR A 119 -47.28 110.42 -78.50
CA THR A 119 -45.93 110.26 -77.94
C THR A 119 -45.85 109.21 -76.83
N SER A 120 -46.94 109.00 -76.09
CA SER A 120 -47.00 108.06 -74.96
C SER A 120 -46.93 106.59 -75.40
N ILE A 121 -47.56 106.23 -76.52
CA ILE A 121 -47.63 104.84 -77.00
C ILE A 121 -46.23 104.30 -77.39
N LEU A 122 -45.41 105.11 -78.07
CA LEU A 122 -44.07 104.70 -78.49
C LEU A 122 -43.12 104.49 -77.31
N LEU A 123 -43.22 105.30 -76.25
CA LEU A 123 -42.46 105.13 -75.01
C LEU A 123 -42.82 103.82 -74.28
N VAL A 124 -44.11 103.46 -74.22
CA VAL A 124 -44.55 102.19 -73.61
C VAL A 124 -44.00 100.99 -74.38
N LEU A 125 -43.99 101.01 -75.71
CA LEU A 125 -43.42 99.94 -76.53
C LEU A 125 -41.89 99.84 -76.38
N ALA A 126 -41.19 100.98 -76.33
CA ALA A 126 -39.73 101.02 -76.16
C ALA A 126 -39.25 100.46 -74.81
N ILE A 127 -40.09 100.51 -73.76
CA ILE A 127 -39.76 99.99 -72.42
C ILE A 127 -40.24 98.53 -72.25
N SER A 128 -41.43 98.19 -72.78
CA SER A 128 -42.04 96.86 -72.58
C SER A 128 -41.36 95.74 -73.39
N LEU A 129 -40.89 96.00 -74.62
CA LEU A 129 -40.22 94.97 -75.43
C LEU A 129 -38.88 94.51 -74.83
N PRO A 130 -37.98 95.40 -74.36
CA PRO A 130 -36.80 94.98 -73.61
C PRO A 130 -37.14 94.25 -72.30
N ALA A 131 -38.19 94.67 -71.58
CA ALA A 131 -38.63 94.01 -70.36
C ALA A 131 -39.15 92.57 -70.62
N LEU A 132 -39.90 92.36 -71.70
CA LEU A 132 -40.32 91.02 -72.12
C LEU A 132 -39.12 90.17 -72.58
N ALA A 133 -38.13 90.77 -73.24
CA ALA A 133 -36.91 90.07 -73.64
C ALA A 133 -36.05 89.67 -72.43
N THR A 134 -35.89 90.53 -71.42
CA THR A 134 -35.17 90.17 -70.18
C THR A 134 -35.92 89.12 -69.38
N LEU A 135 -37.25 89.25 -69.22
CA LEU A 135 -38.09 88.21 -68.59
C LEU A 135 -38.00 86.87 -69.34
N TYR A 136 -37.99 86.86 -70.68
CA TYR A 136 -37.81 85.64 -71.47
C TYR A 136 -36.43 85.02 -71.26
N VAL A 137 -35.36 85.83 -71.26
CA VAL A 137 -33.98 85.37 -70.99
C VAL A 137 -33.83 84.86 -69.56
N GLN A 138 -34.48 85.50 -68.59
CA GLN A 138 -34.51 85.11 -67.18
C GLN A 138 -35.27 83.80 -66.98
N GLY A 139 -36.44 83.63 -67.60
CA GLY A 139 -37.16 82.35 -67.66
C GLY A 139 -36.36 81.24 -68.35
N ARG A 140 -35.65 81.56 -69.45
CA ARG A 140 -34.70 80.64 -70.12
C ARG A 140 -33.43 80.33 -69.30
N ARG A 141 -33.09 81.11 -68.27
CA ARG A 141 -32.01 80.79 -67.30
C ARG A 141 -32.56 79.89 -66.19
N GLN A 142 -33.65 80.30 -65.55
CA GLN A 142 -34.35 79.51 -64.53
C GLN A 142 -34.75 78.12 -65.04
N LEU A 143 -35.25 77.99 -66.27
CA LEU A 143 -35.57 76.68 -66.87
C LEU A 143 -34.32 75.81 -67.14
N ARG A 144 -33.13 76.39 -67.30
CA ARG A 144 -31.87 75.64 -67.39
C ARG A 144 -31.34 75.25 -66.01
N GLU A 145 -31.45 76.14 -65.04
CA GLU A 145 -31.12 75.87 -63.62
C GLU A 145 -32.01 74.75 -63.06
N VAL A 146 -33.33 74.83 -63.26
CA VAL A 146 -34.30 73.78 -62.88
C VAL A 146 -34.08 72.47 -63.62
N LYS A 147 -33.60 72.49 -64.87
CA LYS A 147 -33.22 71.26 -65.59
C LYS A 147 -31.92 70.66 -65.06
N ALA A 148 -30.94 71.48 -64.68
CA ALA A 148 -29.71 71.00 -64.06
C ALA A 148 -29.97 70.38 -62.67
N THR A 149 -30.79 71.02 -61.83
CA THR A 149 -31.17 70.45 -60.53
C THR A 149 -32.05 69.22 -60.67
N ALA A 150 -32.95 69.15 -61.66
CA ALA A 150 -33.71 67.92 -61.95
C ALA A 150 -32.81 66.76 -62.43
N GLN A 151 -31.77 67.05 -63.24
CA GLN A 151 -30.78 66.07 -63.66
C GLN A 151 -29.97 65.52 -62.45
N GLU A 152 -29.62 66.39 -61.50
CA GLU A 152 -28.87 66.00 -60.30
C GLU A 152 -29.73 65.28 -59.25
N ILE A 153 -31.01 65.66 -59.12
CA ILE A 153 -31.97 64.88 -58.31
C ILE A 153 -32.17 63.49 -58.91
N ALA A 154 -32.19 63.36 -60.25
CA ALA A 154 -32.26 62.06 -60.91
C ALA A 154 -30.99 61.22 -60.69
N SER A 155 -29.79 61.82 -60.74
CA SER A 155 -28.53 61.12 -60.46
C SER A 155 -28.45 60.62 -59.02
N HIS A 156 -28.87 61.44 -58.04
CA HIS A 156 -28.97 61.04 -56.64
C HIS A 156 -30.01 59.94 -56.38
N LEU A 157 -31.19 60.00 -57.01
CA LEU A 157 -32.20 58.95 -56.91
C LEU A 157 -31.73 57.61 -57.50
N GLN A 158 -31.02 57.66 -58.62
CA GLN A 158 -30.40 56.48 -59.23
C GLN A 158 -29.29 55.92 -58.34
N LEU A 159 -28.45 56.77 -57.75
CA LEU A 159 -27.41 56.34 -56.80
C LEU A 159 -28.03 55.66 -55.56
N ASN A 160 -29.10 56.23 -54.99
CA ASN A 160 -29.79 55.62 -53.85
C ASN A 160 -30.32 54.22 -54.18
N SER A 161 -30.96 54.04 -55.34
CA SER A 161 -31.47 52.72 -55.74
C SER A 161 -30.36 51.69 -55.99
N THR A 162 -29.19 52.11 -56.49
CA THR A 162 -28.01 51.21 -56.57
C THR A 162 -27.45 50.83 -55.20
N VAL A 163 -27.38 51.77 -54.25
CA VAL A 163 -26.90 51.51 -52.88
C VAL A 163 -27.86 50.57 -52.13
N GLU A 164 -29.17 50.73 -52.30
CA GLU A 164 -30.17 49.79 -51.76
C GLU A 164 -30.01 48.37 -52.35
N LEU A 165 -29.75 48.26 -53.65
CA LEU A 165 -29.55 46.98 -54.33
C LEU A 165 -28.26 46.28 -53.88
N GLU A 166 -27.13 46.99 -53.85
CA GLU A 166 -25.85 46.45 -53.38
C GLU A 166 -25.90 46.08 -51.90
N GLY A 167 -26.53 46.92 -51.06
CA GLY A 167 -26.79 46.63 -49.65
C GLY A 167 -27.62 45.36 -49.45
N ALA A 168 -28.67 45.16 -50.25
CA ALA A 168 -29.48 43.94 -50.22
C ALA A 168 -28.68 42.69 -50.66
N GLN A 169 -27.84 42.80 -51.69
CA GLN A 169 -26.95 41.71 -52.12
C GLN A 169 -25.91 41.36 -51.03
N LEU A 170 -25.27 42.36 -50.43
CA LEU A 170 -24.30 42.17 -49.35
C LEU A 170 -24.94 41.51 -48.13
N LEU A 171 -26.13 41.98 -47.70
CA LEU A 171 -26.91 41.36 -46.61
C LEU A 171 -27.32 39.92 -46.94
N GLY A 172 -27.68 39.62 -48.19
CA GLY A 172 -27.95 38.26 -48.67
C GLY A 172 -26.73 37.35 -48.58
N ASN A 173 -25.56 37.84 -48.98
CA ASN A 173 -24.29 37.11 -48.91
C ASN A 173 -23.82 36.90 -47.46
N ILE A 174 -23.96 37.91 -46.59
CA ILE A 174 -23.71 37.78 -45.15
C ILE A 174 -24.64 36.73 -44.54
N ARG A 175 -25.95 36.78 -44.83
CA ARG A 175 -26.93 35.80 -44.32
C ARG A 175 -26.58 34.36 -44.72
N LYS A 176 -26.15 34.13 -45.97
CA LYS A 176 -25.67 32.81 -46.44
C LYS A 176 -24.45 32.33 -45.63
N ARG A 177 -23.45 33.20 -45.43
CA ARG A 177 -22.24 32.85 -44.65
C ARG A 177 -22.55 32.60 -43.18
N VAL A 178 -23.43 33.39 -42.57
CA VAL A 178 -23.90 33.18 -41.19
C VAL A 178 -24.63 31.83 -41.06
N SER A 179 -25.50 31.48 -42.01
CA SER A 179 -26.19 30.18 -42.02
C SER A 179 -25.20 29.00 -42.03
N LEU A 180 -24.18 29.06 -42.90
CA LEU A 180 -23.14 28.03 -42.99
C LEU A 180 -22.30 27.94 -41.70
N ILE A 181 -21.98 29.07 -41.08
CA ILE A 181 -21.25 29.10 -39.80
C ILE A 181 -22.08 28.50 -38.67
N VAL A 182 -23.40 28.75 -38.63
CA VAL A 182 -24.32 28.15 -37.65
C VAL A 182 -24.41 26.63 -37.84
N GLU A 183 -24.48 26.15 -39.09
CA GLU A 183 -24.46 24.72 -39.42
C GLU A 183 -23.13 24.05 -39.00
N GLN A 184 -21.99 24.67 -39.31
CA GLN A 184 -20.66 24.19 -38.90
C GLN A 184 -20.50 24.17 -37.37
N LEU A 185 -20.99 25.19 -36.65
CA LEU A 185 -21.02 25.22 -35.19
C LEU A 185 -21.91 24.11 -34.61
N GLY A 186 -23.03 23.79 -35.25
CA GLY A 186 -23.88 22.64 -34.92
C GLY A 186 -23.10 21.32 -35.02
N ASN A 187 -22.45 21.08 -36.14
CA ASN A 187 -21.68 19.85 -36.38
C ASN A 187 -20.51 19.70 -35.38
N VAL A 188 -19.71 20.75 -35.16
CA VAL A 188 -18.63 20.75 -34.16
C VAL A 188 -19.16 20.55 -32.73
N THR A 189 -20.37 21.02 -32.44
CA THR A 189 -21.02 20.79 -31.14
C THR A 189 -21.47 19.34 -30.97
N ALA A 190 -21.95 18.69 -32.04
CA ALA A 190 -22.28 17.26 -32.03
C ALA A 190 -21.03 16.38 -31.90
N GLU A 191 -19.96 16.65 -32.66
CA GLU A 191 -18.66 15.96 -32.52
C GLU A 191 -18.09 16.09 -31.11
N LYS A 192 -18.21 17.27 -30.49
CA LYS A 192 -17.83 17.49 -29.08
C LYS A 192 -18.67 16.66 -28.11
N GLN A 193 -19.97 16.50 -28.35
CA GLN A 193 -20.84 15.67 -27.52
C GLN A 193 -20.51 14.17 -27.66
N GLU A 194 -20.24 13.69 -28.88
CA GLU A 194 -19.86 12.29 -29.11
C GLU A 194 -18.49 11.97 -28.48
N THR A 195 -17.51 12.86 -28.65
CA THR A 195 -16.17 12.69 -28.06
C THR A 195 -16.19 12.76 -26.53
N GLN A 196 -17.07 13.58 -25.92
CA GLN A 196 -17.31 13.55 -24.48
C GLN A 196 -17.92 12.21 -24.03
N ALA A 197 -18.96 11.70 -24.71
CA ALA A 197 -19.56 10.41 -24.38
C ALA A 197 -18.55 9.24 -24.50
N ARG A 198 -17.65 9.28 -25.49
CA ARG A 198 -16.53 8.34 -25.61
C ARG A 198 -15.55 8.47 -24.43
N LEU A 199 -15.19 9.69 -24.01
CA LEU A 199 -14.31 9.93 -22.87
C LEU A 199 -14.91 9.42 -21.54
N ASP A 200 -16.20 9.64 -21.33
CA ASP A 200 -16.93 9.18 -20.14
C ASP A 200 -16.97 7.65 -20.11
N SER A 201 -17.26 7.00 -21.24
CA SER A 201 -17.22 5.54 -21.39
C SER A 201 -15.83 4.94 -21.12
N VAL A 202 -14.76 5.54 -21.64
CA VAL A 202 -13.37 5.11 -21.37
C VAL A 202 -13.00 5.31 -19.90
N THR A 203 -13.53 6.37 -19.26
CA THR A 203 -13.32 6.63 -17.83
C THR A 203 -14.03 5.58 -16.95
N ALA A 204 -15.23 5.14 -17.33
CA ALA A 204 -15.94 4.06 -16.65
C ALA A 204 -15.21 2.70 -16.76
N GLU A 205 -14.75 2.31 -17.95
CA GLU A 205 -13.94 1.09 -18.10
C GLU A 205 -12.59 1.18 -17.35
N LYS A 206 -11.95 2.36 -17.29
CA LYS A 206 -10.76 2.59 -16.46
C LYS A 206 -11.04 2.33 -14.97
N GLN A 207 -12.16 2.81 -14.43
CA GLN A 207 -12.56 2.56 -13.04
C GLN A 207 -12.81 1.07 -12.78
N LYS A 208 -13.52 0.40 -13.69
CA LYS A 208 -13.79 -1.05 -13.65
C LYS A 208 -12.50 -1.89 -13.70
N ILE A 209 -11.53 -1.49 -14.53
CA ILE A 209 -10.18 -2.10 -14.56
C ILE A 209 -9.45 -1.87 -13.23
N GLN A 210 -9.52 -0.67 -12.64
CA GLN A 210 -8.90 -0.38 -11.34
C GLN A 210 -9.49 -1.26 -10.22
N THR A 211 -10.82 -1.46 -10.20
CA THR A 211 -11.47 -2.37 -9.24
C THR A 211 -10.99 -3.82 -9.40
N ARG A 212 -10.86 -4.30 -10.64
CA ARG A 212 -10.30 -5.64 -10.93
C ARG A 212 -8.84 -5.76 -10.50
N LEU A 213 -8.02 -4.74 -10.75
CA LEU A 213 -6.62 -4.69 -10.34
C LEU A 213 -6.49 -4.75 -8.80
N ASN A 214 -7.29 -3.96 -8.08
CA ASN A 214 -7.30 -3.97 -6.61
C ASN A 214 -7.67 -5.35 -6.06
N SER A 215 -8.69 -6.01 -6.64
CA SER A 215 -9.09 -7.37 -6.28
C SER A 215 -7.98 -8.40 -6.52
N ILE A 216 -7.27 -8.31 -7.65
CA ILE A 216 -6.11 -9.17 -7.96
C ILE A 216 -4.95 -8.95 -6.98
N ILE A 217 -4.72 -7.71 -6.54
CA ILE A 217 -3.70 -7.39 -5.52
C ILE A 217 -4.05 -8.03 -4.18
N THR A 218 -5.31 -7.95 -3.74
CA THR A 218 -5.77 -8.60 -2.50
C THR A 218 -5.63 -10.13 -2.58
N GLU A 219 -6.01 -10.74 -3.70
CA GLU A 219 -5.89 -12.20 -3.85
C GLU A 219 -4.42 -12.66 -3.95
N LYS A 220 -3.54 -11.86 -4.59
CA LYS A 220 -2.08 -12.09 -4.54
C LYS A 220 -1.56 -12.05 -3.10
N GLN A 221 -1.99 -11.08 -2.29
CA GLN A 221 -1.59 -10.99 -0.89
C GLN A 221 -2.08 -12.21 -0.09
N ARG A 222 -3.32 -12.65 -0.30
CA ARG A 222 -3.88 -13.87 0.31
C ARG A 222 -3.07 -15.11 -0.04
N ILE A 223 -2.71 -15.28 -1.32
CA ILE A 223 -1.88 -16.40 -1.80
C ILE A 223 -0.46 -16.34 -1.22
N GLN A 224 0.14 -15.16 -1.08
CA GLN A 224 1.46 -15.01 -0.45
C GLN A 224 1.44 -15.50 1.00
N THR A 225 0.44 -15.11 1.80
CA THR A 225 0.32 -15.59 3.19
C THR A 225 0.17 -17.11 3.28
N HIS A 226 -0.55 -17.76 2.34
CA HIS A 226 -0.61 -19.22 2.28
C HIS A 226 0.74 -19.86 1.92
N LEU A 227 1.51 -19.26 1.02
CA LEU A 227 2.85 -19.72 0.67
C LEU A 227 3.84 -19.56 1.82
N ASP A 228 3.79 -18.45 2.54
CA ASP A 228 4.63 -18.17 3.70
C ASP A 228 4.35 -19.18 4.84
N ASN A 229 3.06 -19.41 5.15
CA ASN A 229 2.64 -20.41 6.14
C ASN A 229 3.07 -21.83 5.75
N ALA A 230 2.79 -22.27 4.52
CA ALA A 230 3.17 -23.60 4.04
C ALA A 230 4.69 -23.80 4.01
N THR A 231 5.47 -22.72 3.84
CA THR A 231 6.93 -22.75 3.93
C THR A 231 7.39 -22.95 5.38
N ALA A 232 6.74 -22.31 6.36
CA ALA A 232 7.01 -22.50 7.79
C ALA A 232 6.63 -23.92 8.26
N GLU A 233 5.45 -24.43 7.88
CA GLU A 233 5.00 -25.80 8.18
C GLU A 233 5.97 -26.86 7.61
N LYS A 234 6.50 -26.62 6.40
CA LYS A 234 7.53 -27.47 5.80
C LYS A 234 8.86 -27.43 6.58
N GLN A 235 9.27 -26.27 7.07
CA GLN A 235 10.49 -26.12 7.87
C GLN A 235 10.38 -26.82 9.23
N ASP A 236 9.25 -26.69 9.91
CA ASP A 236 8.98 -27.42 11.15
C ASP A 236 8.97 -28.94 10.93
N THR A 237 8.29 -29.41 9.88
CA THR A 237 8.27 -30.84 9.49
C THR A 237 9.68 -31.38 9.21
N GLN A 238 10.56 -30.58 8.58
CA GLN A 238 11.95 -30.97 8.36
C GLN A 238 12.75 -31.06 9.68
N ALA A 239 12.59 -30.08 10.58
CA ALA A 239 13.26 -30.11 11.89
C ALA A 239 12.81 -31.30 12.75
N GLN A 240 11.52 -31.69 12.68
CA GLN A 240 11.01 -32.91 13.31
C GLN A 240 11.66 -34.17 12.71
N LEU A 241 11.78 -34.24 11.37
CA LEU A 241 12.43 -35.37 10.68
C LEU A 241 13.91 -35.51 11.07
N ASP A 242 14.65 -34.40 11.09
CA ASP A 242 16.08 -34.38 11.44
C ASP A 242 16.29 -34.84 12.90
N HIS A 243 15.41 -34.43 13.82
CA HIS A 243 15.42 -34.90 15.21
C HIS A 243 15.14 -36.41 15.32
N VAL A 244 14.15 -36.93 14.58
CA VAL A 244 13.84 -38.38 14.55
C VAL A 244 15.01 -39.19 13.98
N MET A 245 15.72 -38.70 12.97
CA MET A 245 16.92 -39.36 12.45
C MET A 245 18.05 -39.42 13.49
N ALA A 246 18.31 -38.33 14.22
CA ALA A 246 19.30 -38.31 15.30
C ALA A 246 18.95 -39.30 16.44
N LEU A 247 17.67 -39.38 16.84
CA LEU A 247 17.20 -40.39 17.80
C LEU A 247 17.39 -41.82 17.28
N GLN A 248 17.16 -42.05 15.99
CA GLN A 248 17.36 -43.37 15.36
C GLN A 248 18.85 -43.77 15.36
N GLU A 249 19.78 -42.84 15.19
CA GLU A 249 21.22 -43.11 15.28
C GLU A 249 21.68 -43.40 16.71
N SER A 250 21.17 -42.66 17.71
CA SER A 250 21.39 -42.97 19.13
C SER A 250 20.94 -44.40 19.46
N LEU A 251 19.71 -44.76 19.05
CA LEU A 251 19.14 -46.08 19.33
C LEU A 251 19.92 -47.23 18.65
N LYS A 252 20.45 -47.01 17.43
CA LYS A 252 21.35 -47.97 16.77
C LYS A 252 22.64 -48.19 17.57
N CYS A 253 23.25 -47.10 18.07
CA CYS A 253 24.47 -47.17 18.88
C CYS A 253 24.24 -47.85 20.23
N GLU A 254 23.13 -47.57 20.90
CA GLU A 254 22.72 -48.26 22.13
C GLU A 254 22.49 -49.76 21.90
N HIS A 255 21.75 -50.12 20.84
CA HIS A 255 21.48 -51.53 20.50
C HIS A 255 22.75 -52.30 20.12
N GLY A 256 23.64 -51.72 19.31
CA GLY A 256 24.93 -52.32 18.96
C GLY A 256 25.85 -52.52 20.18
N THR A 257 25.87 -51.55 21.09
CA THR A 257 26.58 -51.67 22.37
C THR A 257 25.98 -52.80 23.22
N ALA A 258 24.64 -52.85 23.33
CA ALA A 258 23.94 -53.87 24.11
C ALA A 258 24.18 -55.29 23.58
N LEU A 259 24.09 -55.49 22.26
CA LEU A 259 24.36 -56.78 21.63
C LEU A 259 25.79 -57.25 21.88
N THR A 260 26.77 -56.33 21.84
CA THR A 260 28.19 -56.60 22.09
C THR A 260 28.47 -56.94 23.55
N MET A 261 27.83 -56.25 24.50
CA MET A 261 27.98 -56.57 25.93
C MET A 261 27.33 -57.92 26.28
N CYS A 262 26.14 -58.19 25.73
CA CYS A 262 25.43 -59.45 25.94
C CYS A 262 26.15 -60.66 25.33
N SER A 263 26.77 -60.53 24.15
CA SER A 263 27.58 -61.60 23.56
C SER A 263 28.88 -61.87 24.33
N ALA A 264 29.42 -60.84 25.00
CA ALA A 264 30.51 -60.96 25.97
C ALA A 264 30.07 -61.49 27.36
N GLY A 265 28.83 -61.96 27.52
CA GLY A 265 28.33 -62.60 28.74
C GLY A 265 27.84 -61.64 29.85
N TRP A 266 27.73 -60.34 29.57
CA TRP A 266 27.08 -59.40 30.48
C TRP A 266 25.55 -59.55 30.41
N VAL A 267 24.86 -59.20 31.49
CA VAL A 267 23.39 -59.26 31.57
C VAL A 267 22.82 -57.85 31.74
N TYR A 268 21.98 -57.41 30.82
CA TYR A 268 21.28 -56.13 30.92
C TYR A 268 20.12 -56.19 31.93
N HIS A 269 20.01 -55.16 32.77
CA HIS A 269 18.85 -54.90 33.63
C HIS A 269 18.76 -53.40 33.95
N SER A 270 17.58 -52.81 33.80
CA SER A 270 17.25 -51.45 34.28
C SER A 270 18.33 -50.38 33.98
N GLY A 271 18.65 -50.19 32.70
CA GLY A 271 19.61 -49.19 32.22
C GLY A 271 21.09 -49.56 32.36
N HIS A 272 21.42 -50.73 32.90
CA HIS A 272 22.79 -51.13 33.23
C HIS A 272 23.11 -52.56 32.76
N PHE A 273 24.37 -52.81 32.46
CA PHE A 273 24.94 -54.14 32.25
C PHE A 273 25.66 -54.60 33.51
N TYR A 274 25.45 -55.87 33.87
CA TYR A 274 26.07 -56.51 35.02
C TYR A 274 26.88 -57.73 34.59
N TYR A 275 28.13 -57.81 35.04
CA TYR A 275 29.00 -58.99 34.87
C TYR A 275 29.11 -59.74 36.20
N PHE A 276 28.77 -61.03 36.20
CA PHE A 276 28.85 -61.90 37.38
C PHE A 276 30.04 -62.84 37.21
N SER A 277 31.06 -62.71 38.07
CA SER A 277 32.28 -63.51 37.93
C SER A 277 32.06 -65.00 38.27
N GLN A 278 32.76 -65.89 37.56
CA GLN A 278 32.87 -67.29 37.97
C GLN A 278 34.03 -67.50 38.96
N ASP A 279 35.13 -66.78 38.76
CA ASP A 279 36.35 -66.78 39.59
C ASP A 279 36.19 -66.04 40.92
N GLN A 280 37.19 -66.17 41.79
CA GLN A 280 37.25 -65.45 43.07
C GLN A 280 38.49 -64.56 43.25
N LYS A 281 38.27 -63.33 43.69
CA LYS A 281 39.27 -62.27 43.90
C LYS A 281 39.10 -61.60 45.26
N SER A 282 40.13 -60.94 45.77
CA SER A 282 39.98 -59.93 46.83
C SER A 282 39.20 -58.72 46.31
N TRP A 283 38.68 -57.88 47.19
CA TRP A 283 37.85 -56.74 46.79
C TRP A 283 38.58 -55.79 45.83
N ALA A 284 39.87 -55.53 46.08
CA ALA A 284 40.70 -54.66 45.23
C ALA A 284 41.05 -55.29 43.87
N GLU A 285 41.38 -56.59 43.82
CA GLU A 285 41.58 -57.32 42.56
C GLU A 285 40.29 -57.37 41.72
N ALA A 286 39.12 -57.41 42.36
CA ALA A 286 37.82 -57.45 41.72
C ALA A 286 37.44 -56.07 41.13
N GLU A 287 37.63 -54.99 41.89
CA GLU A 287 37.46 -53.62 41.39
C GLU A 287 38.42 -53.32 40.24
N GLN A 288 39.70 -53.71 40.35
CA GLN A 288 40.66 -53.57 39.26
C GLN A 288 40.24 -54.33 37.99
N PHE A 289 39.58 -55.49 38.13
CA PHE A 289 39.00 -56.19 36.98
C PHE A 289 37.86 -55.36 36.36
N CYS A 290 36.92 -54.86 37.16
CA CYS A 290 35.81 -54.04 36.64
C CYS A 290 36.32 -52.78 35.93
N VAL A 291 37.29 -52.06 36.51
CA VAL A 291 37.90 -50.88 35.89
C VAL A 291 38.56 -51.21 34.56
N SER A 292 39.15 -52.40 34.40
CA SER A 292 39.70 -52.84 33.11
C SER A 292 38.67 -53.11 32.01
N GLN A 293 37.37 -53.04 32.34
CA GLN A 293 36.23 -53.20 31.43
C GLN A 293 35.42 -51.89 31.29
N ASP A 294 35.99 -50.73 31.62
CA ASP A 294 35.32 -49.43 31.87
C ASP A 294 34.03 -49.57 32.71
N SER A 295 34.15 -50.23 33.85
CA SER A 295 33.06 -50.44 34.81
C SER A 295 33.59 -50.34 36.23
N HIS A 296 32.70 -50.39 37.21
CA HIS A 296 33.10 -50.53 38.62
C HIS A 296 32.44 -51.78 39.21
N LEU A 297 32.82 -52.19 40.41
CA LEU A 297 31.96 -53.09 41.20
C LEU A 297 30.55 -52.49 41.32
N SER A 298 29.54 -53.34 41.54
CA SER A 298 28.16 -52.85 41.60
C SER A 298 27.94 -51.94 42.80
N SER A 299 27.69 -50.66 42.53
CA SER A 299 26.83 -49.84 43.37
C SER A 299 25.39 -50.34 43.29
N ILE A 300 24.59 -50.12 44.34
CA ILE A 300 23.18 -50.54 44.40
C ILE A 300 22.33 -49.37 44.91
N THR A 301 21.38 -48.92 44.09
CA THR A 301 20.65 -47.66 44.27
C THR A 301 19.15 -47.82 44.46
N SER A 302 18.59 -49.00 44.19
CA SER A 302 17.17 -49.30 44.39
C SER A 302 16.93 -50.68 45.00
N LYS A 303 15.71 -50.92 45.50
CA LYS A 303 15.27 -52.21 46.06
C LYS A 303 15.16 -53.28 44.98
N GLU A 304 14.67 -52.88 43.81
CA GLU A 304 14.51 -53.70 42.61
C GLU A 304 15.87 -54.18 42.09
N GLU A 305 16.87 -53.29 42.09
CA GLU A 305 18.26 -53.65 41.79
C GLU A 305 18.82 -54.64 42.80
N GLN A 306 18.69 -54.37 44.11
CA GLN A 306 19.14 -55.30 45.17
C GLN A 306 18.51 -56.69 44.99
N GLU A 307 17.20 -56.75 44.80
CA GLU A 307 16.48 -58.02 44.64
C GLU A 307 16.83 -58.76 43.34
N TYR A 308 17.06 -58.04 42.24
CA TYR A 308 17.53 -58.64 41.00
C TYR A 308 18.92 -59.26 41.19
N LEU A 309 19.87 -58.50 41.75
CA LEU A 309 21.24 -58.97 41.95
C LEU A 309 21.30 -60.13 42.95
N SER A 310 20.61 -60.05 44.10
CA SER A 310 20.64 -61.10 45.12
C SER A 310 20.00 -62.41 44.65
N LYS A 311 18.89 -62.37 43.90
CA LYS A 311 18.32 -63.55 43.25
C LYS A 311 19.29 -64.13 42.20
N ARG A 312 20.05 -63.28 41.49
CA ARG A 312 20.99 -63.69 40.44
C ARG A 312 22.29 -64.31 40.98
N THR A 313 22.73 -64.00 42.20
CA THR A 313 23.92 -64.64 42.81
C THR A 313 23.71 -66.10 43.21
N GLN A 314 22.46 -66.57 43.35
CA GLN A 314 22.12 -67.94 43.77
C GLN A 314 22.76 -68.34 45.11
N GLY A 315 22.77 -67.45 46.11
CA GLY A 315 23.33 -67.72 47.44
C GLY A 315 24.87 -67.77 47.48
N LYS A 316 25.56 -67.43 46.38
CA LYS A 316 27.02 -67.37 46.31
C LYS A 316 27.47 -65.97 46.74
N ALA A 317 28.42 -65.88 47.67
CA ALA A 317 28.95 -64.59 48.11
C ALA A 317 29.73 -63.86 46.99
N HIS A 318 29.26 -62.66 46.63
CA HIS A 318 29.88 -61.76 45.66
C HIS A 318 30.28 -60.44 46.32
N TRP A 319 31.39 -59.84 45.90
CA TRP A 319 31.73 -58.46 46.20
C TRP A 319 30.77 -57.50 45.49
N ILE A 320 30.32 -56.50 46.25
CA ILE A 320 29.75 -55.25 45.76
C ILE A 320 30.71 -54.11 46.13
N GLU A 321 30.47 -52.91 45.61
CA GLU A 321 31.44 -51.81 45.71
C GLU A 321 31.48 -51.12 47.09
N LEU A 322 30.51 -51.40 47.98
CA LEU A 322 30.36 -50.68 49.24
C LEU A 322 31.58 -50.90 50.15
N THR A 323 32.21 -49.80 50.56
CA THR A 323 33.45 -49.79 51.36
C THR A 323 33.43 -48.65 52.37
N ASP A 324 34.06 -48.85 53.53
CA ASP A 324 34.36 -47.79 54.49
C ASP A 324 35.87 -47.67 54.80
N GLN A 325 36.72 -48.27 53.96
CA GLN A 325 38.20 -48.29 54.12
C GLN A 325 38.85 -46.91 54.31
N LYS A 326 38.23 -45.83 53.81
CA LYS A 326 38.74 -44.45 53.96
C LYS A 326 38.36 -43.79 55.30
N SER A 327 37.28 -44.23 55.96
CA SER A 327 36.77 -43.62 57.19
C SER A 327 35.84 -44.62 57.89
N ALA A 328 36.29 -45.14 59.03
CA ALA A 328 35.59 -46.20 59.76
C ALA A 328 34.17 -45.79 60.18
N GLY A 329 33.17 -46.57 59.78
CA GLY A 329 31.74 -46.30 59.99
C GLY A 329 31.08 -45.46 58.89
N THR A 330 31.86 -44.90 57.96
CA THR A 330 31.39 -44.04 56.87
C THR A 330 31.39 -44.81 55.55
N TRP A 331 30.35 -45.62 55.35
CA TRP A 331 30.13 -46.36 54.10
C TRP A 331 29.96 -45.43 52.90
N ARG A 332 30.59 -45.81 51.78
CA ARG A 332 30.51 -45.11 50.51
C ARG A 332 30.64 -46.09 49.34
N TRP A 333 30.02 -45.74 48.22
CA TRP A 333 30.34 -46.29 46.92
C TRP A 333 31.67 -45.66 46.40
N VAL A 334 32.23 -46.20 45.32
CA VAL A 334 33.53 -45.77 44.74
C VAL A 334 33.35 -45.11 43.37
N ASP A 335 32.34 -45.53 42.61
CA ASP A 335 31.81 -44.91 41.38
C ASP A 335 31.34 -43.44 41.57
N GLY A 336 31.18 -42.99 42.82
CA GLY A 336 30.70 -41.66 43.18
C GLY A 336 29.20 -41.60 43.53
N THR A 337 28.48 -42.72 43.45
CA THR A 337 27.09 -42.86 43.86
C THR A 337 26.92 -42.46 45.33
N LYS A 338 25.86 -41.72 45.64
CA LYS A 338 25.57 -41.26 47.01
C LYS A 338 25.05 -42.43 47.85
N TYR A 339 25.81 -42.84 48.86
CA TYR A 339 25.34 -43.81 49.85
C TYR A 339 24.25 -43.17 50.75
N SER A 340 23.19 -43.92 51.04
CA SER A 340 22.04 -43.48 51.81
C SER A 340 21.68 -44.51 52.87
N LYS A 341 22.05 -44.26 54.13
CA LYS A 341 21.77 -45.20 55.24
C LYS A 341 20.28 -45.51 55.41
N ALA A 342 19.39 -44.58 55.07
CA ALA A 342 17.94 -44.77 55.16
C ALA A 342 17.40 -45.75 54.10
N GLN A 343 17.93 -45.70 52.86
CA GLN A 343 17.53 -46.60 51.78
C GLN A 343 18.26 -47.94 51.87
N SER A 344 19.57 -47.93 52.09
CA SER A 344 20.39 -49.14 52.18
C SER A 344 20.20 -49.94 53.49
N GLY A 345 19.45 -49.41 54.46
CA GLY A 345 19.28 -50.02 55.78
C GLY A 345 18.65 -51.41 55.74
N GLU A 346 17.71 -51.66 54.83
CA GLU A 346 17.04 -52.96 54.66
C GLU A 346 17.86 -53.98 53.84
N PHE A 347 18.99 -53.58 53.26
CA PHE A 347 19.84 -54.46 52.45
C PHE A 347 20.91 -55.19 53.30
N TRP A 348 21.19 -54.71 54.50
CA TRP A 348 22.06 -55.38 55.47
C TRP A 348 21.35 -56.57 56.12
N VAL A 349 22.07 -57.68 56.29
CA VAL A 349 21.61 -58.82 57.10
C VAL A 349 21.38 -58.34 58.55
N PRO A 350 20.31 -58.77 59.26
CA PRO A 350 20.04 -58.32 60.63
C PRO A 350 21.26 -58.48 61.56
N GLY A 351 21.69 -57.38 62.18
CA GLY A 351 22.89 -57.32 63.03
C GLY A 351 24.19 -56.95 62.29
N GLN A 352 24.16 -56.75 60.97
CA GLN A 352 25.24 -56.17 60.18
C GLN A 352 25.02 -54.65 59.95
N PRO A 353 26.08 -53.88 59.65
CA PRO A 353 27.49 -54.25 59.70
C PRO A 353 27.97 -54.49 61.14
N ASP A 354 28.73 -55.55 61.37
CA ASP A 354 29.30 -55.83 62.69
C ASP A 354 30.67 -55.18 62.92
N SER A 355 30.96 -54.91 64.19
CA SER A 355 32.26 -54.40 64.67
C SER A 355 33.21 -55.50 65.14
N LYS A 356 32.76 -56.76 65.16
CA LYS A 356 33.46 -57.93 65.75
C LYS A 356 34.49 -58.53 64.80
N THR A 357 34.37 -58.25 63.51
CA THR A 357 35.22 -58.71 62.42
C THR A 357 36.60 -58.02 62.33
N GLN A 358 37.11 -57.46 63.44
CA GLN A 358 38.51 -57.08 63.60
C GLN A 358 39.39 -58.30 63.93
N GLY A 359 39.56 -59.18 62.95
CA GLY A 359 40.44 -60.35 63.08
C GLY A 359 41.90 -60.07 62.67
N PRO A 360 42.80 -61.06 62.77
CA PRO A 360 44.20 -60.95 62.31
C PRO A 360 44.37 -60.78 60.79
N ARG A 361 43.27 -60.68 60.02
CA ARG A 361 43.22 -60.35 58.59
C ARG A 361 42.72 -58.91 58.34
N GLY A 362 42.95 -58.02 59.32
CA GLY A 362 42.54 -56.63 59.28
C GLY A 362 41.03 -56.43 59.49
N ARG A 363 40.64 -55.15 59.50
CA ARG A 363 39.25 -54.70 59.68
C ARG A 363 38.39 -55.06 58.47
N ALA A 364 37.17 -55.54 58.73
CA ALA A 364 36.15 -55.77 57.72
C ALA A 364 35.52 -54.48 57.20
N SER A 365 36.15 -53.92 56.18
CA SER A 365 35.80 -52.61 55.60
C SER A 365 35.22 -52.69 54.19
N CYS A 366 34.90 -53.90 53.69
CA CYS A 366 34.34 -54.16 52.35
C CYS A 366 33.12 -55.10 52.46
N VAL A 367 32.15 -54.95 51.57
CA VAL A 367 30.85 -55.63 51.68
C VAL A 367 30.68 -56.76 50.67
N GLU A 368 30.32 -57.95 51.17
CA GLU A 368 29.82 -59.04 50.35
C GLU A 368 28.29 -59.05 50.35
N MET A 369 27.68 -59.43 49.23
CA MET A 369 26.29 -59.82 49.13
C MET A 369 26.22 -61.34 48.96
N LYS A 370 25.49 -62.03 49.84
CA LYS A 370 25.54 -63.49 49.97
C LYS A 370 24.19 -64.20 49.98
N GLU A 371 23.14 -63.62 50.56
CA GLU A 371 21.82 -64.25 50.62
C GLU A 371 21.01 -64.00 49.35
N SER A 372 20.11 -64.93 48.98
CA SER A 372 19.16 -64.79 47.86
C SER A 372 17.90 -63.98 48.25
N GLN A 373 18.08 -62.93 49.05
CA GLN A 373 17.00 -62.15 49.69
C GLN A 373 17.29 -60.63 49.60
N THR A 374 16.35 -59.78 50.00
CA THR A 374 16.55 -58.32 50.00
C THR A 374 17.60 -57.91 51.05
N ALA A 375 17.54 -58.48 52.26
CA ALA A 375 18.59 -58.35 53.27
C ALA A 375 19.69 -59.39 53.02
N ALA A 376 20.82 -58.97 52.45
CA ALA A 376 21.86 -59.88 51.94
C ALA A 376 23.31 -59.39 52.11
N TRP A 377 23.54 -58.15 52.57
CA TRP A 377 24.86 -57.56 52.73
C TRP A 377 25.47 -57.85 54.12
N SER A 378 26.78 -58.12 54.14
CA SER A 378 27.60 -58.21 55.36
C SER A 378 29.00 -57.64 55.13
N ASN A 379 29.62 -57.08 56.18
CA ASN A 379 30.99 -56.57 56.07
C ASN A 379 32.01 -57.67 56.42
N VAL A 380 33.03 -57.81 55.56
CA VAL A 380 34.08 -58.82 55.69
C VAL A 380 35.46 -58.23 55.37
N SER A 381 36.54 -58.94 55.72
CA SER A 381 37.90 -58.50 55.35
C SER A 381 38.03 -58.45 53.84
N CYS A 382 38.43 -57.30 53.32
CA CYS A 382 38.65 -57.04 51.89
C CYS A 382 39.62 -58.03 51.22
N THR A 383 40.44 -58.73 52.00
CA THR A 383 41.38 -59.78 51.54
C THR A 383 40.70 -61.12 51.22
N ALA A 384 39.44 -61.31 51.61
CA ALA A 384 38.71 -62.55 51.36
C ALA A 384 38.54 -62.80 49.86
N ARG A 385 38.67 -64.06 49.43
CA ARG A 385 38.34 -64.46 48.05
C ARG A 385 36.82 -64.58 47.93
N ARG A 386 36.22 -63.84 46.99
CA ARG A 386 34.79 -63.89 46.62
C ARG A 386 34.64 -63.73 45.12
N ARG A 387 33.47 -64.15 44.60
CA ARG A 387 33.01 -63.69 43.28
C ARG A 387 32.79 -62.17 43.31
N TRP A 388 32.48 -61.55 42.19
CA TRP A 388 32.17 -60.12 42.16
C TRP A 388 31.14 -59.80 41.08
N ILE A 389 30.46 -58.67 41.26
CA ILE A 389 29.53 -58.12 40.28
C ILE A 389 30.11 -56.79 39.79
N CYS A 390 30.39 -56.66 38.50
CA CYS A 390 30.66 -55.36 37.90
C CYS A 390 29.35 -54.74 37.37
N LYS A 391 29.25 -53.41 37.37
CA LYS A 391 28.13 -52.61 36.85
C LYS A 391 28.64 -51.56 35.87
N LYS A 392 28.03 -51.48 34.69
CA LYS A 392 28.33 -50.50 33.63
C LYS A 392 27.01 -49.91 33.13
N ALA A 393 26.86 -48.59 33.11
CA ALA A 393 25.67 -47.98 32.53
C ALA A 393 25.61 -48.26 31.01
N LEU A 394 24.41 -48.51 30.47
CA LEU A 394 24.17 -48.30 29.05
C LEU A 394 24.41 -46.80 28.79
N ARG A 395 25.27 -46.49 27.81
CA ARG A 395 25.52 -45.10 27.41
C ARG A 395 24.26 -44.51 26.79
N GLN A 396 23.43 -43.87 27.62
CA GLN A 396 22.48 -42.88 27.14
C GLN A 396 23.28 -41.80 26.40
N ALA A 397 22.91 -41.50 25.15
CA ALA A 397 23.45 -40.32 24.49
C ALA A 397 23.00 -39.08 25.28
N VAL A 398 23.96 -38.26 25.71
CA VAL A 398 23.65 -36.99 26.38
C VAL A 398 23.11 -36.03 25.32
N SER A 399 21.85 -35.61 25.52
CA SER A 399 21.11 -34.64 24.71
C SER A 399 21.67 -33.22 24.83
#